data_AF-A0A4Q9FX08-F1
#
_entry.id   AF-A0A4Q9FX08-F1
#
_cell.length_a   1.000
_cell.length_b   1.000
_cell.length_c   1.000
_cell.angle_alpha   90.00
_cell.angle_beta   90.00
_cell.angle_gamma   90.00
#
_symmetry.space_group_name_H-M   'P 1'
#
loop_
_entity.id
_entity.type
_entity.pdbx_description
1 polymer ?
#
loop_
_entity_poly.entity_id
_entity_poly.type
_entity_poly.pdbx_seq_one_letter_code
_entity_poly.pdbx_strand_id
1 'polypeptide(L)'
;MAAVLVGQFHARDAEGRVYSVHEFQESTPSHDGLTGSVPVTTYKLAIGDRVKKLDDNQFLLVQSDVTIVREPDTYVGSLPETTVAS
;
A
#
# COMPACT_ATOMS: atom_id res chain seq x y z
N MET A 1 -7.64 -19.19 10.94
CA MET A 1 -7.21 -18.26 9.87
C MET A 1 -6.12 -17.37 10.45
N ALA A 2 -4.98 -17.24 9.77
CA ALA A 2 -3.88 -16.38 10.19
C ALA A 2 -3.50 -15.44 9.04
N ALA A 3 -3.43 -14.14 9.33
CA ALA A 3 -2.91 -13.14 8.41
C ALA A 3 -1.43 -12.90 8.74
N VAL A 4 -0.56 -13.07 7.75
CA VAL A 4 0.89 -12.87 7.90
C VAL A 4 1.24 -11.50 7.36
N LEU A 5 1.94 -10.67 8.14
CA LEU A 5 2.51 -9.41 7.65
C LEU A 5 3.64 -9.76 6.67
N VAL A 6 3.46 -9.44 5.40
CA VAL A 6 4.43 -9.77 4.32
C VAL A 6 5.19 -8.56 3.81
N GLY A 7 4.69 -7.35 4.03
CA GLY A 7 5.31 -6.13 3.54
C GLY A 7 4.85 -4.89 4.29
N GLN A 8 5.60 -3.81 4.10
CA GLN A 8 5.21 -2.48 4.55
C GLN A 8 5.72 -1.43 3.56
N PHE A 9 4.98 -0.34 3.38
CA PHE A 9 5.36 0.75 2.50
C PHE A 9 4.77 2.09 2.98
N HIS A 10 5.31 3.18 2.46
CA HIS A 10 4.77 4.52 2.67
C HIS A 10 3.88 4.90 1.48
N ALA A 11 2.77 5.57 1.76
CA ALA A 11 1.88 6.14 0.75
C ALA A 11 1.54 7.58 1.11
N ARG A 12 1.27 8.43 0.12
CA ARG A 12 0.87 9.83 0.33
C ARG A 12 -0.49 10.14 -0.24
N ASP A 13 -1.28 10.95 0.45
CA ASP A 13 -2.48 11.55 -0.14
C ASP A 13 -2.14 12.78 -1.00
N ALA A 14 -3.17 13.37 -1.60
CA ALA A 14 -3.07 14.61 -2.37
C ALA A 14 -2.64 15.83 -1.55
N GLU A 15 -2.77 15.78 -0.21
CA GLU A 15 -2.33 16.85 0.71
C GLU A 15 -0.86 16.67 1.11
N GLY A 16 -0.21 15.58 0.67
CA GLY A 16 1.18 15.27 0.98
C GLY A 16 1.38 14.61 2.34
N ARG A 17 0.32 14.15 3.01
CA ARG A 17 0.43 13.42 4.28
C ARG A 17 0.91 12.00 4.01
N VAL A 18 1.89 11.55 4.78
CA VAL A 18 2.48 10.20 4.66
C VAL A 18 1.75 9.22 5.57
N TYR A 19 1.38 8.07 5.02
CA TYR A 19 0.74 6.96 5.70
C TYR A 19 1.61 5.72 5.58
N SER A 20 1.92 5.09 6.71
CA SER A 20 2.57 3.78 6.73
C SER A 20 1.51 2.69 6.57
N VAL A 21 1.62 1.89 5.51
CA VAL A 21 0.71 0.80 5.17
C VAL A 21 1.42 -0.53 5.38
N HIS A 22 0.74 -1.45 6.04
CA HIS A 22 1.11 -2.85 6.22
C HIS A 22 0.34 -3.73 5.24
N GLU A 23 1.08 -4.60 4.56
CA GLU A 23 0.54 -5.61 3.65
C GLU A 23 0.48 -6.96 4.37
N PHE A 24 -0.72 -7.50 4.46
CA PHE A 24 -0.99 -8.79 5.06
C PHE A 24 -1.44 -9.76 4.00
N GLN A 25 -0.80 -10.92 3.94
CA GLN A 25 -1.25 -12.04 3.13
C GLN A 25 -1.97 -13.03 4.03
N GLU A 26 -3.27 -13.23 3.79
CA GLU A 26 -4.01 -14.25 4.51
C GLU A 26 -3.72 -15.64 3.94
N SER A 27 -3.25 -16.53 4.80
CA SER A 27 -3.10 -17.94 4.47
C SER A 27 -4.47 -18.58 4.62
N THR A 28 -5.32 -18.48 3.60
CA THR A 28 -6.53 -19.32 3.55
C THR A 28 -6.08 -20.74 3.20
N PRO A 29 -6.15 -21.73 4.12
CA PRO A 29 -6.04 -23.12 3.70
C PRO A 29 -7.25 -23.40 2.81
N SER A 30 -6.99 -23.89 1.60
CA SER A 30 -8.00 -24.34 0.64
C SER A 30 -8.98 -25.26 1.35
N HIS A 31 -10.19 -24.80 1.64
CA HIS A 31 -11.21 -25.64 2.28
C HIS A 31 -11.93 -26.53 1.25
N ASP A 32 -11.78 -26.28 -0.05
CA ASP A 32 -12.42 -27.09 -1.08
C ASP A 32 -11.53 -27.13 -2.32
N GLY A 33 -11.04 -28.32 -2.67
CA GLY A 33 -10.02 -28.57 -3.69
C GLY A 33 -10.46 -28.35 -5.15
N LEU A 34 -11.31 -27.37 -5.45
CA LEU A 34 -11.90 -27.22 -6.79
C LEU A 34 -11.86 -25.83 -7.43
N THR A 35 -11.38 -24.78 -6.77
CA THR A 35 -11.19 -23.47 -7.44
C THR A 35 -10.02 -22.74 -6.80
N GLY A 36 -9.01 -22.40 -7.62
CA GLY A 36 -7.73 -21.84 -7.20
C GLY A 36 -7.84 -20.78 -6.11
N SER A 37 -7.36 -21.13 -4.92
CA SER A 37 -7.25 -20.26 -3.75
C SER A 37 -6.20 -19.19 -4.03
N VAL A 38 -6.62 -18.06 -4.63
CA VAL A 38 -5.77 -16.87 -4.71
C VAL A 38 -5.59 -16.33 -3.29
N PRO A 39 -4.35 -16.13 -2.82
CA PRO A 39 -4.11 -15.58 -1.49
C PRO A 39 -4.79 -14.21 -1.37
N VAL A 40 -5.56 -14.02 -0.29
CA VAL A 40 -6.23 -12.73 -0.05
C VAL A 40 -5.22 -11.77 0.54
N THR A 41 -4.74 -10.84 -0.28
CA THR A 41 -3.88 -9.74 0.19
C THR A 41 -4.75 -8.61 0.72
N THR A 42 -4.54 -8.26 1.99
CA THR A 42 -5.24 -7.17 2.69
C THR A 42 -4.24 -6.08 3.07
N TYR A 43 -4.65 -4.83 2.97
CA TYR A 43 -3.84 -3.67 3.34
C TYR A 43 -4.46 -2.97 4.55
N LYS A 44 -3.62 -2.55 5.50
CA LYS A 44 -4.05 -1.77 6.67
C LYS A 44 -3.00 -0.71 6.99
N LEU A 45 -3.40 0.42 7.56
CA LEU A 45 -2.42 1.36 8.11
C LEU A 45 -1.72 0.74 9.31
N ALA A 46 -0.49 1.20 9.59
CA ALA A 46 0.26 0.79 10.77
C ALA A 46 -0.48 1.09 12.08
N ILE A 47 -1.33 2.13 12.07
CA ILE A 47 -2.23 2.50 13.18
C ILE A 47 -3.46 1.59 13.31
N GLY A 48 -3.72 0.71 12.33
CA GLY A 48 -4.82 -0.25 12.35
C GLY A 48 -5.98 0.04 11.39
N ASP A 49 -5.99 1.19 10.71
CA ASP A 49 -7.07 1.56 9.80
C ASP A 49 -7.12 0.67 8.56
N ARG A 50 -8.33 0.50 8.02
CA ARG A 50 -8.57 -0.36 6.85
C ARG A 50 -8.22 0.38 5.57
N VAL A 51 -7.47 -0.29 4.71
CA VAL A 51 -7.06 0.23 3.40
C VAL A 51 -7.55 -0.72 2.32
N LYS A 52 -8.15 -0.17 1.27
CA LYS A 52 -8.59 -0.91 0.09
C LYS A 52 -7.66 -0.61 -1.08
N LYS A 53 -7.06 -1.63 -1.69
CA LYS A 53 -6.30 -1.45 -2.94
C LYS A 53 -7.27 -1.09 -4.06
N LEU A 54 -7.02 0.03 -4.75
CA LEU A 54 -7.77 0.44 -5.94
C LEU A 54 -7.01 0.01 -7.21
N ASP A 55 -5.70 0.24 -7.22
CA ASP A 55 -4.79 -0.04 -8.34
C ASP A 55 -3.45 -0.56 -7.77
N ASP A 56 -2.41 -0.75 -8.57
CA ASP A 56 -1.10 -1.23 -8.13
C ASP A 56 -0.41 -0.30 -7.13
N ASN A 57 -0.52 1.01 -7.34
CA ASN A 57 0.04 2.00 -6.42
C ASN A 57 -1.03 2.87 -5.74
N GLN A 58 -2.32 2.71 -6.06
CA GLN A 58 -3.38 3.53 -5.47
C GLN A 58 -4.19 2.72 -4.46
N PHE A 59 -4.44 3.35 -3.31
CA PHE A 59 -5.15 2.76 -2.20
C PHE A 59 -6.15 3.77 -1.64
N LEU A 60 -7.26 3.28 -1.08
CA LEU A 60 -8.31 4.07 -0.47
C LEU A 60 -8.37 3.78 1.03
N LEU A 61 -8.31 4.84 1.84
CA LEU A 61 -8.62 4.76 3.26
C LEU A 61 -10.13 4.61 3.42
N VAL A 62 -10.59 3.45 3.86
CA VAL A 62 -12.03 3.13 3.93
C VAL A 62 -12.77 3.98 4.98
N GLN A 63 -12.06 4.44 6.01
CA GLN A 63 -12.68 5.22 7.09
C GLN A 63 -12.89 6.70 6.71
N SER A 64 -12.04 7.23 5.81
CA SER A 64 -12.01 8.67 5.49
C SER A 64 -12.28 8.96 4.02
N ASP A 65 -12.48 7.92 3.20
CA ASP A 65 -12.60 7.99 1.73
C ASP A 65 -11.45 8.79 1.06
N VAL A 66 -10.26 8.74 1.66
CA VAL A 66 -9.05 9.42 1.15
C VAL A 66 -8.25 8.46 0.29
N THR A 67 -7.93 8.87 -0.94
CA THR A 67 -7.03 8.13 -1.82
C THR A 67 -5.57 8.47 -1.51
N ILE A 68 -4.77 7.44 -1.26
CA ILE A 68 -3.32 7.50 -1.03
C ILE A 68 -2.59 6.74 -2.14
N VAL A 69 -1.42 7.23 -2.52
CA VAL A 69 -0.56 6.65 -3.55
C VAL A 69 0.72 6.15 -2.90
N ARG A 70 1.04 4.87 -3.09
CA ARG A 70 2.31 4.27 -2.63
C ARG A 70 3.47 5.04 -3.23
N GLU A 71 4.38 5.49 -2.36
CA GLU A 71 5.63 6.07 -2.81
C GLU A 71 6.53 4.94 -3.34
N PRO A 72 7.06 5.06 -4.57
CA PRO A 72 8.05 4.11 -5.05
C PRO A 72 9.34 4.25 -4.23
N ASP A 73 9.98 3.13 -3.92
CA ASP A 73 11.28 3.10 -3.21
C ASP A 73 12.39 3.89 -3.94
N THR A 74 12.20 4.16 -5.23
CA THR A 74 12.98 5.18 -5.93
C THR A 74 12.47 6.56 -5.52
N TYR A 75 13.10 7.12 -4.49
CA TYR A 75 13.17 8.58 -4.33
C TYR A 75 13.85 9.14 -5.59
N VAL A 76 13.09 9.34 -6.66
CA VAL A 76 13.46 10.26 -7.73
C VAL A 76 13.19 11.64 -7.15
N GLY A 77 14.00 12.02 -6.16
CA GLY A 77 14.16 13.41 -5.83
C GLY A 77 14.59 14.07 -7.13
N SER A 78 13.69 14.83 -7.74
CA SER A 78 14.07 15.86 -8.67
C SER A 78 15.05 16.74 -7.89
N LEU A 79 16.35 16.46 -8.01
CA LEU A 79 17.38 17.44 -7.74
C LEU A 79 16.93 18.66 -8.53
N PRO A 80 16.70 19.84 -7.92
CA PRO A 80 16.65 21.04 -8.72
C PRO A 80 18.02 21.07 -9.42
N GLU A 81 18.04 20.86 -10.73
CA GLU A 81 19.21 21.17 -11.54
C GLU A 81 19.48 22.64 -11.29
N THR A 82 20.38 22.94 -10.35
CA THR A 82 21.00 24.25 -10.23
C THR A 82 21.71 24.43 -11.55
N THR A 83 21.06 25.17 -12.46
CA THR A 83 21.70 25.81 -13.60
C THR A 83 22.82 26.67 -13.02
N VAL A 84 24.04 26.13 -13.00
CA VAL A 84 25.25 26.92 -12.93
C VAL A 84 25.48 27.48 -14.33
N ALA A 85 24.96 28.68 -14.57
CA ALA A 85 25.42 29.48 -15.70
C ALA A 85 26.88 29.88 -15.44
N SER A 86 27.75 29.66 -16.42
CA SER A 86 29.10 30.21 -16.51
C SER A 86 29.33 30.73 -17.91
#